data_AF-A0A3A4V727-F1
#
_entry.id   AF-A0A3A4V727-F1
#
_cell.length_a   1.000
_cell.length_b   1.000
_cell.length_c   1.000
_cell.angle_alpha   90.00
_cell.angle_beta   90.00
_cell.angle_gamma   90.00
#
_symmetry.space_group_name_H-M   'P 1'
#
loop_
_entity.id
_entity.type
_entity.pdbx_description
1 polymer ?
#
loop_
_entity_poly.entity_id
_entity_poly.type
_entity_poly.pdbx_seq_one_letter_code
_entity_poly.pdbx_strand_id
1 'polypeptide(L)'
;MNTTITKKNKQMVYADFNNLDEKPNWIRLNCLGTIRDMKSWRIIPEEGRPITFYTDDMDDDKNTDNILIEGKFHYNSKSKQWVAILDWDTLRHESDEQRKSK
;
A
#
# COMPACT_ATOMS: atom_id res chain seq x y z
N MET A 1 9.68 1.49 -32.55
CA MET A 1 8.74 2.31 -31.75
C MET A 1 8.19 1.39 -30.68
N ASN A 2 8.76 1.39 -29.47
CA ASN A 2 8.37 0.46 -28.42
C ASN A 2 7.43 1.19 -27.48
N THR A 3 6.15 0.84 -27.56
CA THR A 3 5.09 1.40 -26.73
C THR A 3 5.26 0.87 -25.31
N THR A 4 5.95 1.65 -24.47
CA THR A 4 5.94 1.46 -23.02
C THR A 4 4.50 1.56 -22.56
N ILE A 5 3.88 0.41 -22.26
CA ILE A 5 2.58 0.34 -21.60
C ILE A 5 2.74 1.12 -20.31
N THR A 6 2.16 2.31 -20.26
CA THR A 6 2.27 3.21 -19.12
C THR A 6 1.49 2.55 -18.00
N LYS A 7 2.21 1.92 -17.05
CA LYS A 7 1.65 1.44 -15.78
C LYS A 7 0.85 2.63 -15.22
N LYS A 8 -0.48 2.53 -15.27
CA LYS A 8 -1.42 3.59 -14.88
C LYS A 8 -0.95 4.14 -13.53
N ASN A 9 -0.68 5.44 -13.43
CA ASN A 9 -0.09 6.12 -12.26
C ASN A 9 -0.98 6.01 -11.01
N LYS A 10 -1.13 4.82 -10.42
CA LYS A 10 -1.86 4.59 -9.19
C LYS A 10 -0.91 4.93 -8.04
N GLN A 11 -1.24 5.98 -7.30
CA GLN A 11 -0.51 6.34 -6.08
C GLN A 11 -0.75 5.24 -5.05
N MET A 12 0.29 4.46 -4.78
CA MET A 12 0.28 3.42 -3.77
C MET A 12 1.43 3.66 -2.80
N VAL A 13 1.27 3.20 -1.58
CA VAL A 13 2.28 3.33 -0.53
C VAL A 13 2.60 1.96 0.02
N TYR A 14 3.89 1.62 0.04
CA TYR A 14 4.35 0.40 0.67
C TYR A 14 3.97 0.37 2.15
N ALA A 15 3.48 -0.77 2.61
CA ALA A 15 3.25 -1.09 4.00
C ALA A 15 3.76 -2.51 4.29
N ASP A 16 4.53 -2.65 5.37
CA ASP A 16 4.90 -3.96 5.90
C ASP A 16 3.75 -4.44 6.80
N PHE A 17 2.95 -5.41 6.34
CA PHE A 17 1.78 -5.90 7.09
C PHE A 17 2.15 -6.60 8.41
N ASN A 18 3.44 -6.89 8.65
CA ASN A 18 3.93 -7.40 9.92
C ASN A 18 4.35 -6.28 10.90
N ASN A 19 4.45 -5.04 10.42
CA ASN A 19 4.86 -3.88 11.23
C ASN A 19 3.67 -3.28 11.99
N LEU A 20 3.09 -4.10 12.88
CA LEU A 20 1.90 -3.77 13.64
C LEU A 20 2.14 -2.62 14.63
N ASP A 21 1.09 -1.83 14.84
CA ASP A 21 0.98 -0.89 15.95
C ASP A 21 0.02 -1.47 17.02
N GLU A 22 -0.79 -0.65 17.69
CA GLU A 22 -1.62 -1.04 18.83
C GLU A 22 -2.77 -1.99 18.49
N LYS A 23 -3.28 -1.95 17.25
CA LYS A 23 -4.39 -2.78 16.78
C LYS A 23 -3.96 -3.69 15.63
N PRO A 24 -4.59 -4.87 15.47
CA PRO A 24 -4.19 -5.84 14.45
C PRO A 24 -4.34 -5.35 13.00
N ASN A 25 -5.13 -4.29 12.75
CA ASN A 25 -5.25 -3.67 11.44
C ASN A 25 -4.54 -2.30 11.33
N TRP A 26 -3.69 -1.96 12.31
CA TRP A 26 -2.93 -0.72 12.31
C TRP A 26 -1.48 -1.01 11.98
N ILE A 27 -1.00 -0.49 10.85
CA ILE A 27 0.36 -0.71 10.36
C ILE A 27 1.16 0.58 10.48
N ARG A 28 2.36 0.52 11.07
CA ARG A 28 3.25 1.68 11.20
C ARG A 28 3.78 2.11 9.85
N LEU A 29 3.70 3.40 9.54
CA LEU A 29 4.15 3.96 8.27
C LEU A 29 5.54 4.58 8.37
N ASN A 30 6.49 3.77 8.83
CA ASN A 30 7.87 4.19 9.12
C ASN A 30 8.95 3.37 8.37
N CYS A 31 8.54 2.40 7.54
CA CYS A 31 9.47 1.62 6.75
C CYS A 31 10.08 2.46 5.61
N LEU A 32 11.27 2.06 5.16
CA LEU A 32 11.99 2.76 4.10
C LEU A 32 11.21 2.80 2.79
N GLY A 33 10.51 1.72 2.42
CA GLY A 33 9.62 1.68 1.26
C GLY A 33 8.51 2.73 1.36
N THR A 34 7.82 2.78 2.51
CA THR A 34 6.76 3.74 2.80
C THR A 34 7.22 5.18 2.60
N ILE A 35 8.38 5.54 3.19
CA ILE A 35 8.93 6.89 3.10
C ILE A 35 9.32 7.23 1.65
N ARG A 36 9.88 6.28 0.91
CA ARG A 36 10.26 6.45 -0.50
C ARG A 36 9.05 6.71 -1.37
N ASP A 37 7.96 5.96 -1.19
CA ASP A 37 6.74 6.13 -1.98
C ASP A 37 6.06 7.45 -1.68
N MET A 38 5.90 7.78 -0.38
CA MET A 38 5.32 9.06 0.02
C MET A 38 6.09 10.24 -0.58
N LYS A 39 7.42 10.18 -0.56
CA LYS A 39 8.27 11.22 -1.17
C LYS A 39 8.13 11.27 -2.70
N SER A 40 8.15 10.11 -3.36
CA SER A 40 8.11 10.02 -4.82
C SER A 40 6.78 10.53 -5.39
N TRP A 41 5.69 10.19 -4.71
CA TRP A 41 4.34 10.62 -5.08
C TRP A 41 3.91 11.96 -4.46
N ARG A 42 4.77 12.58 -3.64
CA ARG A 42 4.47 13.79 -2.86
C ARG A 42 3.19 13.64 -2.02
N ILE A 43 2.99 12.47 -1.45
CA ILE A 43 1.88 12.19 -0.55
C ILE A 43 2.20 12.79 0.81
N ILE A 44 1.32 13.67 1.27
CA ILE A 44 1.31 14.16 2.63
C ILE A 44 0.21 13.38 3.37
N PRO A 45 0.54 12.62 4.43
CA PRO A 45 -0.46 11.94 5.24
C PRO A 45 -1.41 12.96 5.87
N GLU A 46 -2.71 12.69 5.73
CA GLU A 46 -3.79 13.47 6.29
C GLU A 46 -4.79 12.51 6.94
N GLU A 47 -5.30 12.85 8.12
CA GLU A 47 -6.20 11.99 8.87
C GLU A 47 -7.40 11.56 8.01
N GLY A 48 -7.64 10.26 7.92
CA GLY A 48 -8.75 9.69 7.18
C GLY A 48 -8.60 9.67 5.65
N ARG A 49 -7.52 10.24 5.08
CA ARG A 49 -7.29 10.22 3.63
C ARG A 49 -7.16 8.77 3.14
N PRO A 50 -8.00 8.33 2.19
CA PRO A 50 -7.95 6.98 1.65
C PRO A 50 -6.75 6.82 0.71
N ILE A 51 -6.15 5.64 0.72
CA ILE A 51 -5.10 5.24 -0.21
C ILE A 51 -4.99 3.71 -0.29
N THR A 52 -4.56 3.22 -1.45
CA THR A 52 -4.18 1.81 -1.60
C THR A 52 -2.77 1.61 -1.05
N PHE A 53 -2.63 0.69 -0.11
CA PHE A 53 -1.34 0.19 0.36
C PHE A 53 -0.96 -1.08 -0.39
N TYR A 54 0.34 -1.34 -0.49
CA TYR A 54 0.84 -2.58 -1.07
C TYR A 54 1.95 -3.19 -0.22
N THR A 55 2.15 -4.49 -0.38
CA THR A 55 3.35 -5.18 0.10
C THR A 55 3.82 -6.15 -0.98
N ASP A 56 5.14 -6.36 -1.04
CA ASP A 56 5.74 -7.26 -2.02
C ASP A 56 5.29 -8.70 -1.76
N ASP A 57 4.89 -9.42 -2.81
CA ASP A 57 4.49 -10.83 -2.72
C ASP A 57 4.92 -11.60 -3.98
N MET A 58 4.68 -12.91 -4.01
CA MET A 58 4.78 -13.73 -5.22
C MET A 58 3.41 -14.27 -5.60
N ASP A 59 3.13 -14.35 -6.90
CA ASP A 59 1.96 -15.09 -7.37
C ASP A 59 2.18 -16.61 -7.27
N ASP A 60 1.13 -17.39 -7.55
CA ASP A 60 1.16 -18.86 -7.53
C ASP A 60 2.22 -19.45 -8.50
N ASP A 61 2.56 -18.71 -9.55
CA ASP A 61 3.56 -19.07 -10.57
C ASP A 61 4.98 -18.57 -10.20
N LYS A 62 5.16 -18.02 -8.98
CA LYS A 62 6.41 -17.44 -8.44
C LYS A 62 6.93 -16.21 -9.19
N ASN A 63 6.09 -15.54 -9.95
CA ASN A 63 6.41 -14.23 -10.50
C ASN A 63 6.26 -13.16 -9.41
N THR A 64 6.98 -12.05 -9.56
CA THR A 64 6.81 -10.89 -8.69
C THR A 64 5.39 -10.34 -8.82
N ASP A 65 4.67 -10.29 -7.71
CA ASP A 65 3.34 -9.69 -7.59
C ASP A 65 3.33 -8.74 -6.37
N ASN A 66 2.21 -8.07 -6.14
CA ASN A 66 1.98 -7.32 -4.92
C ASN A 66 0.64 -7.73 -4.33
N ILE A 67 0.55 -7.76 -3.01
CA ILE A 67 -0.76 -7.72 -2.35
C ILE A 67 -1.15 -6.25 -2.20
N LEU A 68 -2.35 -5.91 -2.66
CA LEU A 68 -2.97 -4.60 -2.52
C LEU A 68 -4.06 -4.65 -1.46
N ILE A 69 -4.20 -3.57 -0.71
CA ILE A 69 -5.26 -3.41 0.28
C ILE A 69 -5.65 -1.93 0.39
N GLU A 70 -6.94 -1.66 0.54
CA GLU A 70 -7.40 -0.30 0.82
C GLU A 70 -7.23 0.03 2.30
N GLY A 71 -6.94 1.30 2.57
CA GLY A 71 -6.86 1.80 3.92
C GLY A 71 -6.89 3.31 3.97
N LYS A 72 -6.64 3.85 5.15
CA LYS A 72 -6.55 5.28 5.39
C LYS A 72 -5.41 5.62 6.32
N PHE A 73 -4.87 6.82 6.17
CA PHE A 73 -3.91 7.36 7.14
C PHE A 73 -4.61 7.69 8.45
N HIS A 74 -3.94 7.39 9.55
CA HIS A 74 -4.34 7.77 10.90
C HIS A 74 -3.12 8.21 11.70
N TYR A 75 -3.20 9.33 12.41
CA TYR A 75 -2.14 9.72 13.33
C TYR A 75 -2.40 9.09 14.71
N ASN A 76 -1.62 8.08 15.06
CA ASN A 76 -1.70 7.52 16.41
C ASN A 76 -0.98 8.45 17.40
N SER A 77 -1.75 9.14 18.24
CA SER A 77 -1.23 10.06 19.26
C SER A 77 -0.41 9.35 20.35
N LYS A 78 -0.67 8.07 20.62
CA LYS A 78 0.04 7.27 21.63
C LYS A 78 1.45 6.90 21.17
N SER A 79 1.59 6.40 19.94
CA SER A 79 2.89 6.07 19.34
C SER A 79 3.54 7.26 18.62
N LYS A 80 2.84 8.41 18.54
CA LYS A 80 3.28 9.68 17.95
C LYS A 80 3.73 9.55 16.49
N GLN A 81 3.07 8.68 15.74
CA GLN A 81 3.43 8.37 14.36
C GLN A 81 2.19 8.13 13.50
N TRP A 82 2.37 8.27 12.19
CA TRP A 82 1.38 7.88 11.21
C TRP A 82 1.31 6.36 11.10
N VAL A 83 0.07 5.85 11.07
CA VAL A 83 -0.26 4.45 10.82
C VAL A 83 -1.26 4.37 9.66
N ALA A 84 -1.31 3.22 8.99
CA ALA A 84 -2.42 2.86 8.12
C ALA A 84 -3.45 2.09 8.93
N ILE A 85 -4.72 2.45 8.80
CA ILE A 85 -5.84 1.60 9.22
C ILE A 85 -6.30 0.84 7.98
N LEU A 86 -6.05 -0.46 7.96
CA LEU A 86 -6.33 -1.33 6.81
C LEU A 86 -7.75 -1.91 6.86
N ASP A 87 -8.33 -2.05 5.67
CA ASP A 87 -9.57 -2.77 5.41
C ASP A 87 -9.28 -4.14 4.79
N TRP A 88 -9.23 -5.17 5.64
CA TRP A 88 -8.87 -6.54 5.24
C TRP A 88 -9.82 -7.17 4.24
N ASP A 89 -11.06 -6.68 4.14
CA ASP A 89 -12.04 -7.17 3.17
C ASP A 89 -11.71 -6.75 1.72
N THR A 90 -10.71 -5.88 1.54
CA THR A 90 -10.28 -5.36 0.23
C THR A 90 -8.95 -5.95 -0.28
N LEU A 91 -8.40 -6.92 0.47
CA LEU A 91 -7.15 -7.57 0.14
C LEU A 91 -7.25 -8.32 -1.19
N ARG A 92 -6.26 -8.13 -2.07
CA ARG A 92 -6.23 -8.72 -3.42
C ARG A 92 -4.82 -8.73 -4.00
N HIS A 93 -4.57 -9.59 -4.99
CA HIS A 93 -3.33 -9.54 -5.76
C HIS A 93 -3.37 -8.42 -6.82
N GLU A 94 -2.25 -7.74 -7.07
CA GLU A 94 -2.13 -6.74 -8.15
C GLU A 94 -2.42 -7.39 -9.51
N SER A 95 -2.01 -8.65 -9.70
CA SER A 95 -2.31 -9.43 -10.90
C SER A 95 -3.81 -9.65 -11.16
N ASP A 96 -4.65 -9.69 -10.12
CA ASP A 96 -6.11 -9.83 -10.28
C ASP A 96 -6.77 -8.57 -10.87
N GLU A 97 -6.24 -7.37 -10.58
CA GLU A 97 -6.69 -6.13 -11.22
C GLU A 97 -6.33 -6.09 -12.71
N GLN A 98 -5.16 -6.64 -13.06
CA GLN A 98 -4.64 -6.66 -14.43
C GLN A 98 -5.42 -7.63 -15.32
N ARG A 99 -5.81 -8.80 -14.80
CA ARG A 99 -6.62 -9.80 -15.51
C ARG A 99 -8.04 -9.30 -15.84
N LYS A 100 -8.64 -8.49 -14.97
CA LYS A 100 -9.99 -7.90 -15.19
C LYS A 100 -10.01 -6.76 -16.22
N SER A 101 -8.85 -6.19 -16.54
CA SER A 101 -8.73 -5.06 -17.46
C SER A 101 -8.40 -5.48 -18.90
N LYS A 102 -8.40 -6.79 -19.18
CA LYS A 102 -8.08 -7.40 -20.48
C LYS A 102 -9.31 -8.10 -21.05
#